data_AF-F7XT24-F1
#
_entry.id   AF-F7XT24-F1
#
_cell.length_a   1.000
_cell.length_b   1.000
_cell.length_c   1.000
_cell.angle_alpha   90.00
_cell.angle_beta   90.00
_cell.angle_gamma   90.00
#
_symmetry.space_group_name_H-M   'P 1'
#
loop_
_entity.id
_entity.type
_entity.pdbx_description
1 polymer ?
#
loop_
_entity_poly.entity_id
_entity_poly.type
_entity_poly.pdbx_seq_one_letter_code
_entity_poly.pdbx_strand_id
1 'polypeptide(L)'
;MIRPRHGWMYSSGIAMRLCAAVCAHSAVPTAWTFAEQTQAQKTDTPLDSSSYAVTTPEEAPNEADPFEKELEHAFERAHVSTGGADSSSHTDFVHMEEAGRAHASANRWYHETFDSRQRPSSAVLYEGAQLLHTVHWHYVGDRLFPCEKIITTPHTRIRARYNFSGKIVAYEMHTRGVLVYARTYQYDAHARICEKEETTARGNERITYEYRGKADVLEKRYRNGVLQAIIHQKEGAQDVQVFERGKEIYSAKEVHDE
;
A
#
# COMPACT_ATOMS: atom_id res chain seq x y z
N MET A 1 14.51 -47.63 -46.06
CA MET A 1 15.63 -47.86 -46.97
C MET A 1 16.26 -46.51 -47.28
N ILE A 2 17.54 -46.36 -46.93
CA ILE A 2 18.54 -45.39 -47.39
C ILE A 2 18.39 -43.91 -47.00
N ARG A 3 19.54 -43.44 -46.53
CA ARG A 3 19.91 -42.19 -45.86
C ARG A 3 20.09 -40.98 -46.80
N PRO A 4 20.22 -39.77 -46.21
CA PRO A 4 20.65 -38.54 -46.87
C PRO A 4 22.17 -38.52 -47.17
N ARG A 5 22.62 -37.57 -47.99
CA ARG A 5 24.02 -37.14 -48.17
C ARG A 5 24.07 -35.60 -47.97
N HIS A 6 24.72 -35.09 -46.92
CA HIS A 6 26.17 -34.76 -46.81
C HIS A 6 26.56 -33.62 -47.76
N GLY A 7 27.22 -32.52 -47.33
CA GLY A 7 28.17 -32.37 -46.24
C GLY A 7 28.51 -30.92 -45.88
N TRP A 8 28.88 -30.64 -44.62
CA TRP A 8 30.27 -30.63 -44.07
C TRP A 8 30.98 -29.31 -44.43
N MET A 9 31.70 -28.56 -43.58
CA MET A 9 32.03 -28.54 -42.15
C MET A 9 32.95 -27.31 -41.92
N TYR A 10 33.13 -26.91 -40.65
CA TYR A 10 34.29 -26.24 -39.98
C TYR A 10 33.73 -25.22 -38.97
N SER A 11 33.63 -25.49 -37.66
CA SER A 11 34.62 -25.90 -36.63
C SER A 11 35.63 -24.80 -36.24
N SER A 12 35.29 -24.11 -35.15
CA SER A 12 36.20 -23.59 -34.10
C SER A 12 35.28 -23.02 -33.02
N GLY A 13 35.14 -23.53 -31.80
CA GLY A 13 36.12 -24.16 -30.94
C GLY A 13 36.85 -23.10 -30.12
N ILE A 14 36.22 -22.59 -29.05
CA ILE A 14 36.86 -22.12 -27.81
C ILE A 14 35.81 -22.23 -26.70
N ALA A 15 35.99 -23.23 -25.84
CA ALA A 15 35.48 -23.21 -24.49
C ALA A 15 36.52 -22.43 -23.65
N MET A 16 36.08 -21.36 -22.99
CA MET A 16 36.85 -20.74 -21.90
C MET A 16 35.94 -20.68 -20.67
N ARG A 17 36.26 -21.55 -19.72
CA ARG A 17 35.96 -21.35 -18.31
C ARG A 17 36.79 -20.13 -17.84
N LEU A 18 36.14 -19.17 -17.19
CA LEU A 18 36.81 -18.28 -16.26
C LEU A 18 35.85 -18.00 -15.09
N CYS A 19 36.24 -18.56 -13.95
CA CYS A 19 35.71 -18.24 -12.64
C CYS A 19 36.11 -16.82 -12.21
N ALA A 20 35.32 -16.33 -11.24
CA ALA A 20 35.69 -15.42 -10.17
C ALA A 20 35.62 -13.89 -10.42
N ALA A 21 34.65 -13.32 -9.68
CA ALA A 21 34.76 -12.11 -8.87
C ALA A 21 34.95 -10.76 -9.57
N VAL A 22 33.84 -10.03 -9.69
CA VAL A 22 33.74 -8.69 -9.10
C VAL A 22 32.35 -8.55 -8.46
N CYS A 23 32.33 -8.50 -7.13
CA CYS A 23 31.20 -8.06 -6.33
C CYS A 23 30.89 -6.59 -6.65
N ALA A 24 29.75 -6.30 -7.25
CA ALA A 24 29.15 -4.97 -7.21
C ALA A 24 27.94 -5.04 -6.28
N HIS A 25 28.15 -4.55 -5.06
CA HIS A 25 27.14 -4.40 -4.02
C HIS A 25 26.04 -3.46 -4.51
N SER A 26 24.92 -4.02 -4.99
CA SER A 26 23.65 -3.29 -5.03
C SER A 26 23.09 -3.33 -3.61
N ALA A 27 23.36 -2.27 -2.86
CA ALA A 27 22.90 -2.09 -1.49
C ALA A 27 21.39 -2.33 -1.39
N VAL A 28 21.02 -3.39 -0.66
CA VAL A 28 19.75 -3.45 0.04
C VAL A 28 19.66 -2.18 0.89
N PRO A 29 18.60 -1.37 0.82
CA PRO A 29 18.48 -0.22 1.69
C PRO A 29 18.46 -0.74 3.13
N THR A 30 19.50 -0.33 3.84
CA THR A 30 19.84 -0.58 5.22
C THR A 30 18.62 -0.52 6.12
N ALA A 31 18.57 -1.45 7.08
CA ALA A 31 17.64 -1.49 8.19
C ALA A 31 17.37 -0.07 8.74
N TRP A 32 16.11 0.33 8.73
CA TRP A 32 15.68 1.54 9.42
C TRP A 32 15.65 1.25 10.91
N THR A 33 16.75 1.59 11.60
CA THR A 33 16.80 1.69 13.05
C THR A 33 15.89 2.84 13.50
N PHE A 34 14.87 2.47 14.27
CA PHE A 34 13.95 3.38 14.95
C PHE A 34 14.76 4.20 15.96
N ALA A 35 14.98 5.49 15.69
CA ALA A 35 15.54 6.39 16.69
C ALA A 35 14.40 6.80 17.64
N GLU A 36 14.38 6.20 18.83
CA GLU A 36 13.58 6.66 19.96
C GLU A 36 14.07 8.06 20.37
N GLN A 37 13.26 9.09 20.14
CA GLN A 37 13.39 10.33 20.88
C GLN A 37 12.60 10.20 22.19
N THR A 38 13.27 9.68 23.21
CA THR A 38 12.87 9.87 24.60
C THR A 38 13.31 11.26 25.02
N GLN A 39 12.37 12.15 25.30
CA GLN A 39 12.64 13.27 26.20
C GLN A 39 11.64 13.22 27.35
N ALA A 40 12.14 12.73 28.48
CA ALA A 40 11.44 12.77 29.75
C ALA A 40 11.36 14.22 30.24
N GLN A 41 10.15 14.69 30.54
CA GLN A 41 9.98 15.76 31.52
C GLN A 41 8.85 15.37 32.46
N LYS A 42 9.27 14.98 33.67
CA LYS A 42 8.45 14.63 34.81
C LYS A 42 7.96 15.92 35.46
N THR A 43 6.65 16.13 35.52
CA THR A 43 6.02 17.04 36.50
C THR A 43 4.71 16.42 36.96
N ASP A 44 4.67 16.01 38.23
CA ASP A 44 3.52 15.44 38.92
C ASP A 44 2.60 16.57 39.42
N THR A 45 1.33 16.63 39.00
CA THR A 45 0.13 16.96 39.84
C THR A 45 -1.19 16.76 39.07
N PRO A 46 -2.36 16.62 39.73
CA PRO A 46 -3.26 15.48 39.60
C PRO A 46 -4.43 15.67 38.62
N LEU A 47 -5.05 14.54 38.28
CA LEU A 47 -6.29 14.42 37.51
C LEU A 47 -7.40 15.35 38.04
N ASP A 48 -7.91 16.19 37.15
CA ASP A 48 -9.28 16.69 37.23
C ASP A 48 -10.03 16.33 35.95
N SER A 49 -11.22 15.77 36.13
CA SER A 49 -12.06 15.21 35.08
C SER A 49 -12.97 16.30 34.53
N SER A 50 -12.70 16.81 33.34
CA SER A 50 -13.67 17.64 32.63
C SER A 50 -13.38 17.75 31.13
N SER A 51 -14.34 17.26 30.34
CA SER A 51 -14.61 17.53 28.93
C SER A 51 -13.41 17.66 27.97
N TYR A 52 -13.05 16.56 27.32
CA TYR A 52 -12.34 16.62 26.04
C TYR A 52 -13.33 17.04 24.96
N ALA A 53 -13.48 18.36 24.77
CA ALA A 53 -13.95 18.87 23.50
C ALA A 53 -12.85 18.57 22.47
N VAL A 54 -13.04 17.49 21.70
CA VAL A 54 -12.26 17.21 20.49
C VAL A 54 -12.52 18.38 19.55
N THR A 55 -11.60 19.32 19.51
CA THR A 55 -11.55 20.31 18.43
C THR A 55 -11.00 19.58 17.23
N THR A 56 -11.92 19.11 16.38
CA THR A 56 -11.62 18.53 15.08
C THR A 56 -10.81 19.55 14.28
N PRO A 57 -9.54 19.27 13.92
CA PRO A 57 -8.84 20.08 12.94
C PRO A 57 -9.54 19.86 11.62
N GLU A 58 -10.00 20.95 11.03
CA GLU A 58 -10.66 21.03 9.73
C GLU A 58 -9.88 20.22 8.68
N GLU A 59 -10.52 19.15 8.21
CA GLU A 59 -9.94 18.10 7.38
C GLU A 59 -9.66 18.68 5.99
N ALA A 60 -8.38 18.87 5.66
CA ALA A 60 -7.95 18.92 4.25
C ALA A 60 -8.52 17.65 3.57
N PRO A 61 -8.91 17.70 2.28
CA PRO A 61 -9.60 16.60 1.63
C PRO A 61 -8.88 15.29 1.93
N ASN A 62 -9.51 14.49 2.77
CA ASN A 62 -9.12 13.12 3.01
C ASN A 62 -9.47 12.44 1.69
N GLU A 63 -8.53 12.41 0.75
CA GLU A 63 -8.55 11.38 -0.28
C GLU A 63 -8.56 10.08 0.49
N ALA A 64 -9.76 9.58 0.79
CA ALA A 64 -9.98 8.23 1.27
C ALA A 64 -9.12 7.37 0.36
N ASP A 65 -8.17 6.64 0.96
CA ASP A 65 -7.15 5.92 0.22
C ASP A 65 -7.89 5.17 -0.88
N PRO A 66 -7.66 5.49 -2.17
CA PRO A 66 -8.44 4.92 -3.27
C PRO A 66 -8.37 3.38 -3.30
N PHE A 67 -7.50 2.81 -2.47
CA PHE A 67 -7.17 1.42 -2.35
C PHE A 67 -7.54 0.80 -0.99
N GLU A 68 -8.02 1.57 0.00
CA GLU A 68 -8.82 1.01 1.10
C GLU A 68 -10.08 0.35 0.52
N LYS A 69 -10.67 0.99 -0.51
CA LYS A 69 -11.72 0.39 -1.34
C LYS A 69 -11.27 -0.82 -2.13
N GLU A 70 -10.04 -0.88 -2.65
CA GLU A 70 -9.56 -2.10 -3.35
C GLU A 70 -9.30 -3.25 -2.36
N LEU A 71 -8.89 -2.93 -1.14
CA LEU A 71 -8.71 -3.85 -0.02
C LEU A 71 -10.06 -4.37 0.50
N GLU A 72 -11.01 -3.46 0.71
CA GLU A 72 -12.41 -3.75 1.05
C GLU A 72 -13.06 -4.52 -0.08
N HIS A 73 -12.87 -4.15 -1.35
CA HIS A 73 -13.40 -4.91 -2.49
C HIS A 73 -12.69 -6.25 -2.69
N ALA A 74 -11.42 -6.42 -2.35
CA ALA A 74 -10.77 -7.74 -2.37
C ALA A 74 -11.34 -8.63 -1.25
N PHE A 75 -11.61 -8.04 -0.10
CA PHE A 75 -12.27 -8.69 1.03
C PHE A 75 -13.74 -9.01 0.73
N GLU A 76 -14.52 -8.04 0.26
CA GLU A 76 -15.91 -8.14 -0.16
C GLU A 76 -16.10 -9.06 -1.36
N ARG A 77 -15.27 -9.01 -2.42
CA ARG A 77 -15.36 -9.99 -3.52
C ARG A 77 -15.14 -11.43 -3.03
N ALA A 78 -14.40 -11.61 -1.94
CA ALA A 78 -14.26 -12.91 -1.27
C ALA A 78 -15.44 -13.20 -0.30
N HIS A 79 -16.09 -12.17 0.23
CA HIS A 79 -17.26 -12.26 1.11
C HIS A 79 -18.63 -12.30 0.38
N VAL A 80 -18.72 -11.86 -0.87
CA VAL A 80 -19.98 -11.82 -1.63
C VAL A 80 -20.31 -13.21 -2.13
N SER A 81 -21.35 -13.76 -1.51
CA SER A 81 -22.21 -14.81 -2.04
C SER A 81 -22.54 -14.52 -3.49
N THR A 82 -22.21 -15.43 -4.39
CA THR A 82 -22.95 -15.58 -5.65
C THR A 82 -24.40 -15.90 -5.30
N GLY A 83 -25.19 -14.86 -5.05
CA GLY A 83 -26.64 -14.90 -5.05
C GLY A 83 -27.13 -15.11 -6.47
N GLY A 84 -26.88 -16.30 -7.02
CA GLY A 84 -27.67 -16.86 -8.10
C GLY A 84 -28.84 -17.58 -7.45
N ALA A 85 -30.05 -17.13 -7.75
CA ALA A 85 -31.29 -17.73 -7.26
C ALA A 85 -31.30 -19.23 -7.57
N ASP A 86 -31.12 -20.06 -6.55
CA ASP A 86 -31.76 -21.36 -6.42
C ASP A 86 -31.69 -21.83 -4.96
N SER A 87 -32.82 -22.34 -4.49
CA SER A 87 -33.18 -22.67 -3.12
C SER A 87 -32.24 -23.67 -2.44
N SER A 88 -31.57 -23.27 -1.36
CA SER A 88 -31.31 -24.16 -0.23
C SER A 88 -31.15 -23.35 1.05
N SER A 89 -31.76 -23.82 2.13
CA SER A 89 -31.76 -23.23 3.47
C SER A 89 -30.37 -23.30 4.10
N HIS A 90 -29.42 -22.50 3.60
CA HIS A 90 -28.12 -22.38 4.25
C HIS A 90 -28.29 -21.56 5.52
N THR A 91 -28.26 -22.24 6.67
CA THR A 91 -28.21 -21.61 7.98
C THR A 91 -26.85 -20.94 8.13
N ASP A 92 -26.86 -19.61 8.26
CA ASP A 92 -25.67 -18.85 8.60
C ASP A 92 -25.32 -19.09 10.07
N PHE A 93 -24.06 -19.42 10.34
CA PHE A 93 -23.52 -19.62 11.67
C PHE A 93 -22.56 -18.48 12.00
N VAL A 94 -22.83 -17.75 13.09
CA VAL A 94 -21.96 -16.70 13.62
C VAL A 94 -21.60 -17.06 15.06
N HIS A 95 -20.31 -17.02 15.37
CA HIS A 95 -19.79 -17.19 16.72
C HIS A 95 -18.86 -16.03 17.06
N MET A 96 -18.98 -15.49 18.27
CA MET A 96 -18.11 -14.43 18.78
C MET A 96 -17.66 -14.77 20.20
N GLU A 97 -16.36 -14.75 20.43
CA GLU A 97 -15.72 -14.91 21.73
C GLU A 97 -14.65 -13.83 21.93
N GLU A 98 -14.15 -13.70 23.15
CA GLU A 98 -13.02 -12.81 23.47
C GLU A 98 -11.76 -13.16 22.66
N ALA A 99 -11.56 -14.43 22.30
CA ALA A 99 -10.41 -14.86 21.53
C ALA A 99 -10.54 -14.64 20.01
N GLY A 100 -11.75 -14.35 19.51
CA GLY A 100 -11.99 -14.26 18.07
C GLY A 100 -13.45 -14.38 17.66
N ARG A 101 -13.66 -14.34 16.34
CA ARG A 101 -14.98 -14.55 15.72
C ARG A 101 -14.90 -15.54 14.58
N ALA A 102 -15.95 -16.31 14.41
CA ALA A 102 -16.13 -17.23 13.30
C ALA A 102 -17.46 -16.95 12.60
N HIS A 103 -17.45 -17.07 11.27
CA HIS A 103 -18.66 -17.01 10.46
C HIS A 103 -18.61 -18.12 9.41
N ALA A 104 -19.67 -18.88 9.28
CA ALA A 104 -19.80 -19.90 8.24
C ALA A 104 -21.17 -19.75 7.56
N SER A 105 -21.16 -19.71 6.23
CA SER A 105 -22.34 -19.61 5.40
C SER A 105 -22.12 -20.41 4.13
N ALA A 106 -23.08 -21.27 3.79
CA ALA A 106 -22.99 -22.20 2.67
C ALA A 106 -21.67 -23.00 2.69
N ASN A 107 -20.83 -22.84 1.66
CA ASN A 107 -19.53 -23.50 1.53
C ASN A 107 -18.36 -22.60 1.97
N ARG A 108 -18.60 -21.45 2.59
CA ARG A 108 -17.54 -20.53 3.03
C ARG A 108 -17.46 -20.47 4.54
N TRP A 109 -16.23 -20.43 5.05
CA TRP A 109 -15.99 -20.19 6.47
C TRP A 109 -14.85 -19.19 6.67
N TYR A 110 -15.09 -18.27 7.59
CA TYR A 110 -14.21 -17.21 8.02
C TYR A 110 -13.90 -17.39 9.50
N HIS A 111 -12.65 -17.20 9.88
CA HIS A 111 -12.24 -17.19 11.28
C HIS A 111 -11.21 -16.09 11.50
N GLU A 112 -11.39 -15.31 12.56
CA GLU A 112 -10.51 -14.22 12.97
C GLU A 112 -10.17 -14.35 14.44
N THR A 113 -8.89 -14.16 14.77
CA THR A 113 -8.38 -14.17 16.14
C THR A 113 -8.08 -12.76 16.60
N PHE A 114 -8.23 -12.52 17.89
CA PHE A 114 -7.83 -11.29 18.55
C PHE A 114 -6.59 -11.50 19.42
N ASP A 115 -5.83 -10.45 19.66
CA ASP A 115 -4.76 -10.44 20.66
C ASP A 115 -5.30 -10.17 22.07
N SER A 116 -4.42 -10.15 23.07
CA SER A 116 -4.80 -9.90 24.47
C SER A 116 -5.40 -8.52 24.73
N ARG A 117 -5.38 -7.63 23.73
CA ARG A 117 -5.95 -6.28 23.77
C ARG A 117 -7.19 -6.15 22.87
N GLN A 118 -7.77 -7.29 22.45
CA GLN A 118 -8.95 -7.32 21.59
C GLN A 118 -8.73 -6.68 20.21
N ARG A 119 -7.48 -6.68 19.70
CA ARG A 119 -7.17 -6.21 18.34
C ARG A 119 -7.08 -7.41 17.37
N PRO A 120 -7.53 -7.28 16.10
CA PRO A 120 -7.33 -8.31 15.08
C PRO A 120 -5.88 -8.76 15.01
N SER A 121 -5.61 -10.07 15.08
CA SER A 121 -4.24 -10.61 15.00
C SER A 121 -4.02 -11.46 13.76
N SER A 122 -5.01 -12.29 13.41
CA SER A 122 -5.01 -13.04 12.16
C SER A 122 -6.43 -13.38 11.70
N ALA A 123 -6.60 -13.61 10.41
CA ALA A 123 -7.85 -14.10 9.86
C ALA A 123 -7.62 -15.05 8.69
N VAL A 124 -8.54 -15.97 8.48
CA VAL A 124 -8.55 -16.90 7.36
C VAL A 124 -9.93 -16.95 6.73
N LEU A 125 -9.97 -17.12 5.41
CA LEU A 125 -11.18 -17.35 4.64
C LEU A 125 -10.97 -18.56 3.75
N TYR A 126 -11.91 -19.49 3.84
CA TYR A 126 -11.94 -20.72 3.05
C TYR A 126 -13.23 -20.82 2.25
N GLU A 127 -13.17 -21.56 1.15
CA GLU A 127 -14.31 -22.07 0.40
C GLU A 127 -14.13 -23.59 0.22
N GLY A 128 -15.02 -24.37 0.84
CA GLY A 128 -14.86 -25.81 1.04
C GLY A 128 -13.56 -26.11 1.77
N ALA A 129 -12.70 -26.91 1.14
CA ALA A 129 -11.37 -27.24 1.65
C ALA A 129 -10.26 -26.29 1.15
N GLN A 130 -10.59 -25.28 0.36
CA GLN A 130 -9.62 -24.39 -0.25
C GLN A 130 -9.44 -23.11 0.58
N LEU A 131 -8.20 -22.83 1.00
CA LEU A 131 -7.83 -21.55 1.60
C LEU A 131 -7.79 -20.46 0.53
N LEU A 132 -8.62 -19.44 0.67
CA LEU A 132 -8.69 -18.30 -0.25
C LEU A 132 -7.80 -17.14 0.22
N HIS A 133 -7.86 -16.82 1.51
CA HIS A 133 -7.13 -15.68 2.08
C HIS A 133 -6.60 -15.99 3.48
N THR A 134 -5.42 -15.48 3.77
CA THR A 134 -4.90 -15.31 5.13
C THR A 134 -4.54 -13.86 5.34
N VAL A 135 -4.94 -13.29 6.47
CA VAL A 135 -4.60 -11.94 6.88
C VAL A 135 -3.83 -12.01 8.20
N HIS A 136 -2.76 -11.22 8.31
CA HIS A 136 -2.03 -11.02 9.55
C HIS A 136 -1.90 -9.54 9.83
N TRP A 137 -2.12 -9.16 11.08
CA TRP A 137 -1.89 -7.81 11.57
C TRP A 137 -0.76 -7.84 12.60
N HIS A 138 0.23 -7.00 12.41
CA HIS A 138 1.38 -6.88 13.29
C HIS A 138 1.31 -5.53 14.01
N TYR A 139 1.44 -5.59 15.34
CA TYR A 139 1.43 -4.42 16.22
C TYR A 139 2.77 -4.30 16.93
N VAL A 140 3.14 -3.07 17.29
CA VAL A 140 4.27 -2.79 18.18
C VAL A 140 3.72 -2.18 19.45
N GLY A 141 3.96 -2.85 20.59
CA GLY A 141 3.48 -2.44 21.89
C GLY A 141 1.98 -2.12 21.90
N ASP A 142 1.68 -0.89 22.31
CA ASP A 142 0.35 -0.46 22.73
C ASP A 142 -0.44 0.24 21.63
N ARG A 143 0.09 0.27 20.40
CA ARG A 143 -0.54 0.98 19.28
C ARG A 143 -1.95 0.46 18.99
N LEU A 144 -2.89 1.37 18.77
CA LEU A 144 -4.23 1.01 18.32
C LEU A 144 -4.22 0.44 16.89
N PHE A 145 -3.36 0.97 16.03
CA PHE A 145 -3.23 0.56 14.63
C PHE A 145 -2.06 -0.41 14.42
N PRO A 146 -2.19 -1.37 13.50
CA PRO A 146 -1.08 -2.26 13.14
C PRO A 146 0.06 -1.44 12.53
N CYS A 147 1.32 -1.77 12.81
CA CYS A 147 2.43 -1.24 12.02
C CYS A 147 2.46 -1.86 10.61
N GLU A 148 1.89 -3.06 10.47
CA GLU A 148 1.87 -3.81 9.22
C GLU A 148 0.67 -4.76 9.12
N LYS A 149 0.06 -4.82 7.94
CA LYS A 149 -0.96 -5.78 7.56
C LYS A 149 -0.50 -6.57 6.34
N ILE A 150 -0.56 -7.89 6.40
CA ILE A 150 -0.21 -8.80 5.30
C ILE A 150 -1.44 -9.58 4.90
N ILE A 151 -1.75 -9.59 3.60
CA ILE A 151 -2.79 -10.44 3.02
C ILE A 151 -2.14 -11.40 2.04
N THR A 152 -2.41 -12.68 2.18
CA THR A 152 -1.89 -13.74 1.31
C THR A 152 -3.05 -14.48 0.68
N THR A 153 -2.99 -14.65 -0.63
CA THR A 153 -3.87 -15.51 -1.43
C THR A 153 -3.00 -16.56 -2.14
N PRO A 154 -3.57 -17.55 -2.85
CA PRO A 154 -2.78 -18.55 -3.58
C PRO A 154 -1.77 -17.98 -4.58
N HIS A 155 -1.98 -16.75 -5.08
CA HIS A 155 -1.13 -16.16 -6.11
C HIS A 155 -0.60 -14.77 -5.77
N THR A 156 -1.17 -14.10 -4.77
CA THR A 156 -0.87 -12.71 -4.46
C THR A 156 -0.50 -12.56 -2.99
N ARG A 157 0.48 -11.72 -2.71
CA ARG A 157 0.79 -11.25 -1.36
C ARG A 157 0.76 -9.73 -1.37
N ILE A 158 -0.04 -9.16 -0.48
CA ILE A 158 -0.15 -7.72 -0.26
C ILE A 158 0.44 -7.40 1.11
N ARG A 159 1.21 -6.33 1.19
CA ARG A 159 1.80 -5.81 2.43
C ARG A 159 1.51 -4.33 2.52
N ALA A 160 0.80 -3.90 3.56
CA ALA A 160 0.57 -2.50 3.88
C ALA A 160 1.26 -2.17 5.20
N ARG A 161 1.98 -1.04 5.27
CA ARG A 161 2.61 -0.52 6.49
C ARG A 161 1.96 0.79 6.87
N TYR A 162 1.83 1.02 8.17
CA TYR A 162 1.13 2.20 8.71
C TYR A 162 2.02 2.98 9.69
N ASN A 163 1.80 4.29 9.74
CA ASN A 163 2.36 5.15 10.78
C ASN A 163 1.60 4.99 12.12
N PHE A 164 1.99 5.75 13.14
CA PHE A 164 1.34 5.70 14.46
C PHE A 164 -0.12 6.15 14.47
N SER A 165 -0.51 7.04 13.55
CA SER A 165 -1.89 7.52 13.42
C SER A 165 -2.76 6.62 12.54
N GLY A 166 -2.24 5.47 12.09
CA GLY A 166 -2.99 4.51 11.27
C GLY A 166 -3.05 4.84 9.78
N LYS A 167 -2.29 5.83 9.30
CA LYS A 167 -2.21 6.13 7.85
C LYS A 167 -1.20 5.22 7.16
N ILE A 168 -1.52 4.75 5.96
CA ILE A 168 -0.62 3.91 5.15
C ILE A 168 0.59 4.73 4.71
N VAL A 169 1.79 4.21 4.94
CA VAL A 169 3.05 4.82 4.48
C VAL A 169 3.72 4.02 3.37
N ALA A 170 3.40 2.73 3.26
CA ALA A 170 3.90 1.88 2.19
C ALA A 170 2.90 0.77 1.88
N TYR A 171 2.80 0.42 0.60
CA TYR A 171 1.98 -0.66 0.09
C TYR A 171 2.76 -1.41 -0.99
N GLU A 172 2.78 -2.73 -0.92
CA GLU A 172 3.47 -3.61 -1.87
C GLU A 172 2.51 -4.75 -2.27
N MET A 173 2.38 -5.01 -3.57
CA MET A 173 1.67 -6.16 -4.10
C MET A 173 2.64 -7.03 -4.90
N HIS A 174 2.72 -8.29 -4.51
CA HIS A 174 3.51 -9.31 -5.19
C HIS A 174 2.59 -10.35 -5.79
N THR A 175 2.82 -10.73 -7.05
CA THR A 175 2.15 -11.86 -7.69
C THR A 175 3.20 -12.93 -7.99
N ARG A 176 2.98 -14.15 -7.49
CA ARG A 176 3.93 -15.28 -7.61
C ARG A 176 5.36 -14.91 -7.20
N GLY A 177 5.48 -14.09 -6.14
CA GLY A 177 6.76 -13.62 -5.60
C GLY A 177 7.33 -12.35 -6.27
N VAL A 178 6.82 -11.94 -7.43
CA VAL A 178 7.31 -10.77 -8.18
C VAL A 178 6.54 -9.52 -7.75
N LEU A 179 7.25 -8.43 -7.43
CA LEU A 179 6.63 -7.13 -7.17
C LEU A 179 5.97 -6.62 -8.46
N VAL A 180 4.66 -6.42 -8.41
CA VAL A 180 3.87 -5.92 -9.57
C VAL A 180 3.42 -4.48 -9.37
N TYR A 181 3.35 -4.04 -8.11
CA TYR A 181 2.93 -2.71 -7.74
C TYR A 181 3.48 -2.35 -6.36
N ALA A 182 4.02 -1.15 -6.21
CA ALA A 182 4.36 -0.56 -4.92
C ALA A 182 3.93 0.89 -4.87
N ARG A 183 3.58 1.38 -3.68
CA ARG A 183 3.33 2.79 -3.44
C ARG A 183 3.83 3.20 -2.06
N THR A 184 4.43 4.37 -1.94
CA THR A 184 4.83 4.97 -0.66
C THR A 184 4.26 6.37 -0.52
N TYR A 185 3.99 6.76 0.73
CA TYR A 185 3.51 8.08 1.09
C TYR A 185 4.38 8.69 2.17
N GLN A 186 4.69 9.97 2.02
CA GLN A 186 5.24 10.81 3.08
C GLN A 186 4.20 11.85 3.47
N TYR A 187 4.11 12.12 4.77
CA TYR A 187 3.16 13.07 5.32
C TYR A 187 3.89 14.25 5.97
N ASP A 188 3.31 15.44 5.86
CA ASP A 188 3.76 16.62 6.59
C ASP A 188 3.31 16.59 8.07
N ALA A 189 3.69 17.62 8.83
CA ALA A 189 3.31 17.76 10.24
C ALA A 189 1.79 17.90 10.48
N HIS A 190 1.02 18.25 9.44
CA HIS A 190 -0.44 18.36 9.48
C HIS A 190 -1.12 17.08 8.95
N ALA A 191 -0.34 16.00 8.80
CA ALA A 191 -0.78 14.71 8.27
C ALA A 191 -1.35 14.77 6.84
N ARG A 192 -0.93 15.72 6.02
CA ARG A 192 -1.22 15.80 4.58
C ARG A 192 -0.12 15.13 3.77
N ILE A 193 -0.44 14.54 2.62
CA ILE A 193 0.56 13.86 1.78
C ILE A 193 1.49 14.91 1.15
N CYS A 194 2.77 14.91 1.49
CA CYS A 194 3.77 15.78 0.86
C CYS A 194 4.55 15.08 -0.26
N GLU A 195 4.59 13.75 -0.26
CA GLU A 195 5.17 12.97 -1.35
C GLU A 195 4.42 11.65 -1.51
N LYS A 196 4.20 11.28 -2.77
CA LYS A 196 3.67 9.98 -3.18
C LYS A 196 4.59 9.41 -4.25
N GLU A 197 5.04 8.19 -4.07
CA GLU A 197 5.79 7.46 -5.09
C GLU A 197 5.07 6.17 -5.42
N GLU A 198 4.94 5.85 -6.70
CA GLU A 198 4.27 4.68 -7.23
C GLU A 198 5.17 3.96 -8.22
N THR A 199 5.35 2.66 -8.04
CA THR A 199 6.11 1.80 -8.94
C THR A 199 5.18 0.77 -9.55
N THR A 200 5.15 0.72 -10.88
CA THR A 200 4.40 -0.25 -11.68
C THR A 200 5.32 -0.90 -12.72
N ALA A 201 4.81 -1.86 -13.48
CA ALA A 201 5.50 -2.39 -14.65
C ALA A 201 5.82 -1.32 -15.73
N ARG A 202 5.14 -0.16 -15.71
CA ARG A 202 5.35 0.93 -16.68
C ARG A 202 6.45 1.91 -16.25
N GLY A 203 6.94 1.80 -15.02
CA GLY A 203 7.95 2.68 -14.45
C GLY A 203 7.54 3.22 -13.08
N ASN A 204 8.29 4.23 -12.65
CA ASN A 204 8.12 4.91 -11.38
C ASN A 204 7.48 6.29 -11.62
N GLU A 205 6.45 6.62 -10.87
CA GLU A 205 5.85 7.94 -10.83
C GLU A 205 6.02 8.52 -9.43
N ARG A 206 6.42 9.78 -9.34
CA ARG A 206 6.53 10.49 -8.07
C ARG A 206 5.77 11.80 -8.16
N ILE A 207 5.02 12.13 -7.13
CA ILE A 207 4.31 13.39 -6.98
C ILE A 207 4.74 14.01 -5.66
N THR A 208 5.16 15.27 -5.70
CA THR A 208 5.49 16.04 -4.49
C THR A 208 4.51 17.20 -4.36
N TYR A 209 4.07 17.47 -3.13
CA TYR A 209 3.16 18.56 -2.79
C TYR A 209 3.84 19.51 -1.81
N GLU A 210 3.82 20.80 -2.12
CA GLU A 210 4.19 21.88 -1.22
C GLU A 210 2.94 22.70 -0.93
N TYR A 211 2.52 22.72 0.34
CA TYR A 211 1.31 23.41 0.78
C TYR A 211 1.64 24.76 1.41
N ARG A 212 0.97 25.82 0.97
CA ARG A 212 1.09 27.18 1.52
C ARG A 212 -0.27 27.62 2.08
N GLY A 213 -0.60 27.12 3.26
CA GLY A 213 -1.94 27.26 3.83
C GLY A 213 -2.89 26.19 3.29
N LYS A 214 -4.16 26.56 3.06
CA LYS A 214 -5.23 25.64 2.65
C LYS A 214 -5.48 25.60 1.14
N ALA A 215 -5.43 26.74 0.46
CA ALA A 215 -5.84 26.87 -0.94
C ALA A 215 -4.66 26.99 -1.94
N ASP A 216 -3.43 27.14 -1.45
CA ASP A 216 -2.22 27.20 -2.29
C ASP A 216 -1.45 25.88 -2.18
N VAL A 217 -1.41 25.13 -3.28
CA VAL A 217 -0.73 23.83 -3.41
C VAL A 217 0.10 23.82 -4.68
N LEU A 218 1.40 23.55 -4.51
CA LEU A 218 2.31 23.31 -5.61
C LEU A 218 2.57 21.80 -5.75
N GLU A 219 2.02 21.22 -6.80
CA GLU A 219 2.21 19.82 -7.17
C GLU A 219 3.28 19.70 -8.27
N LYS A 220 4.23 18.77 -8.10
CA LYS A 220 5.20 18.42 -9.14
C LYS A 220 5.12 16.94 -9.44
N ARG A 221 4.90 16.60 -10.72
CA ARG A 221 4.81 15.21 -11.20
C ARG A 221 6.10 14.82 -11.90
N TYR A 222 6.63 13.66 -11.55
CA TYR A 222 7.82 13.06 -12.14
C TYR A 222 7.46 11.67 -12.67
N ARG A 223 8.10 11.28 -13.77
CA ARG A 223 8.10 9.90 -14.27
C ARG A 223 9.53 9.46 -14.50
N ASN A 224 9.92 8.35 -13.89
CA ASN A 224 11.28 7.80 -13.90
C ASN A 224 12.34 8.86 -13.54
N GLY A 225 12.05 9.69 -12.53
CA GLY A 225 12.92 10.77 -12.08
C GLY A 225 12.90 12.04 -12.96
N VAL A 226 12.19 12.05 -14.10
CA VAL A 226 12.11 13.20 -15.00
C VAL A 226 10.84 14.00 -14.73
N LEU A 227 10.97 15.30 -14.49
CA LEU A 227 9.84 16.22 -14.31
C LEU A 227 8.95 16.20 -15.56
N GLN A 228 7.65 15.97 -15.34
CA GLN A 228 6.61 15.92 -16.38
C GLN A 228 5.68 17.13 -16.30
N ALA A 229 5.32 17.56 -15.09
CA ALA A 229 4.41 18.68 -14.92
C ALA A 229 4.62 19.40 -13.59
N ILE A 230 4.29 20.68 -13.58
CA ILE A 230 4.11 21.50 -12.38
C ILE A 230 2.67 22.03 -12.43
N ILE A 231 1.92 21.84 -11.35
CA ILE A 231 0.56 22.33 -11.20
C ILE A 231 0.55 23.20 -9.94
N HIS A 232 0.26 24.49 -10.09
CA HIS A 232 0.11 25.41 -8.98
C HIS A 232 -1.38 25.76 -8.83
N GLN A 233 -2.00 25.18 -7.82
CA GLN A 233 -3.37 25.50 -7.44
C GLN A 233 -3.35 26.68 -6.47
N LYS A 234 -4.22 27.66 -6.71
CA LYS A 234 -4.46 28.83 -5.88
C LYS A 234 -5.98 28.98 -5.72
N GLU A 235 -6.38 29.82 -4.78
CA GLU A 235 -7.79 30.21 -4.65
C GLU A 235 -8.30 30.83 -5.96
N GLY A 236 -9.32 30.22 -6.56
CA GLY A 236 -9.94 30.65 -7.82
C GLY A 236 -9.08 30.51 -9.08
N ALA A 237 -7.90 29.88 -9.02
CA ALA A 237 -7.03 29.74 -10.19
C ALA A 237 -6.11 28.51 -10.17
N GLN A 238 -5.74 28.04 -11.34
CA GLN A 238 -4.77 26.95 -11.53
C GLN A 238 -3.79 27.29 -12.64
N ASP A 239 -2.50 27.25 -12.34
CA ASP A 239 -1.42 27.36 -13.33
C ASP A 239 -0.87 25.95 -13.62
N VAL A 240 -0.84 25.52 -14.88
CA VAL A 240 -0.33 24.20 -15.31
C VAL A 240 0.82 24.37 -16.28
N GLN A 241 1.95 23.74 -16.00
CA GLN A 241 3.12 23.65 -16.89
C GLN A 241 3.44 22.18 -17.18
N VAL A 242 3.68 21.84 -18.44
CA VAL A 242 4.04 20.49 -18.89
C VAL A 242 5.39 20.50 -19.57
N PHE A 243 6.21 19.49 -19.26
CA PHE A 243 7.60 19.37 -19.68
C PHE A 243 7.81 18.09 -20.48
N GLU A 244 8.58 18.20 -21.57
CA GLU A 244 9.11 17.06 -22.30
C GLU A 244 10.64 17.22 -22.44
N ARG A 245 11.39 16.20 -22.01
CA ARG A 245 12.88 16.20 -22.04
C ARG A 245 13.50 17.45 -21.38
N GLY A 246 12.88 17.92 -20.30
CA GLY A 246 13.34 19.09 -19.54
C GLY A 246 13.01 20.44 -20.19
N LYS A 247 12.23 20.47 -21.28
CA LYS A 247 11.75 21.71 -21.90
C LYS A 247 10.25 21.85 -21.65
N GLU A 248 9.82 23.05 -21.28
CA GLU A 248 8.40 23.38 -21.22
C GLU A 248 7.81 23.32 -22.63
N ILE A 249 6.74 22.55 -22.79
CA ILE A 249 6.01 22.39 -24.06
C ILE A 249 4.61 22.99 -24.01
N TYR A 250 4.09 23.26 -22.81
CA TYR A 250 2.77 23.81 -22.60
C TYR A 250 2.72 24.54 -21.26
N SER A 251 2.05 25.69 -21.26
CA SER A 251 1.69 26.44 -20.07
C SER A 251 0.30 27.02 -20.24
N ALA A 252 -0.56 26.88 -19.23
CA ALA A 252 -1.88 27.48 -19.20
C ALA A 252 -2.22 27.97 -17.79
N LYS A 253 -3.07 28.99 -17.76
CA LYS A 253 -3.66 29.53 -16.55
C LYS A 253 -5.17 29.44 -16.69
N GLU A 254 -5.80 28.71 -15.80
CA GLU A 254 -7.24 28.59 -15.68
C GLU A 254 -7.69 29.43 -14.49
N VAL A 255 -8.73 30.23 -14.70
CA VAL A 255 -9.39 30.99 -13.63
C VAL A 255 -10.79 30.42 -13.51
N HIS A 256 -11.18 30.06 -12.29
CA HIS A 256 -12.52 29.61 -11.99
C HIS A 256 -13.29 30.80 -11.46
N ASP A 257 -14.19 31.36 -12.28
CA ASP A 257 -15.17 32.34 -11.82
C ASP A 257 -16.21 31.60 -10.94
N GLU A 258 -16.45 32.13 -9.73
CA GLU A 258 -17.49 31.66 -8.80
C GLU A 258 -18.92 32.00 -9.27
#